data_AF-A0A7V9LM83-F1
#
_entry.id   AF-A0A7V9LM83-F1
#
_cell.length_a   1.000
_cell.length_b   1.000
_cell.length_c   1.000
_cell.angle_alpha   90.00
_cell.angle_beta   90.00
_cell.angle_gamma   90.00
#
_symmetry.space_group_name_H-M   'P 1'
#
loop_
_entity.id
_entity.type
_entity.pdbx_description
1 polymer ?
#
loop_
_entity_poly.entity_id
_entity_poly.type
_entity_poly.pdbx_seq_one_letter_code
_entity_poly.pdbx_strand_id
1 'polypeptide(L)'
;MFDFSFGELALIGTVALVVLGPERLPRVARTVGEWAGKAQRYVAQVKSDINREVEFADLKKLQDEAREVARSIETSVQGNMASFQAGIDSTVKSLNTGFDDPAAANASTPADHSWEGTGQTWTNHRFERRFKPGPTVYELAQEIERLKRQLAVPDTSGPLRHKRAPRARINRVRIRR
;
A
#
# COMPACT_ATOMS: atom_id res chain seq x y z
N MET A 1 19.00 4.71 16.03
CA MET A 1 19.70 4.03 14.93
C MET A 1 18.99 4.19 13.59
N PHE A 2 18.39 5.35 13.33
CA PHE A 2 17.94 5.74 11.99
C PHE A 2 18.92 6.78 11.47
N ASP A 3 20.14 6.36 11.20
CA ASP A 3 21.15 7.22 10.62
C ASP A 3 20.92 7.26 9.10
N PHE A 4 19.78 7.85 8.70
CA PHE A 4 19.52 8.21 7.30
C PHE A 4 20.57 9.22 6.87
N SER A 5 21.71 8.71 6.42
CA SER A 5 22.77 9.56 5.91
C SER A 5 22.29 10.17 4.60
N PHE A 6 22.78 11.37 4.28
CA PHE A 6 22.46 12.02 3.02
C PHE A 6 22.78 11.10 1.82
N GLY A 7 23.81 10.25 1.94
CA GLY A 7 24.18 9.28 0.91
C GLY A 7 23.15 8.16 0.71
N GLU A 8 22.55 7.65 1.79
CA GLU A 8 21.51 6.61 1.69
C GLU A 8 20.23 7.15 1.06
N LEU A 9 19.83 8.38 1.43
CA LEU A 9 18.70 9.05 0.78
C LEU A 9 18.97 9.31 -0.70
N ALA A 10 20.18 9.70 -1.07
CA ALA A 10 20.57 9.88 -2.47
C ALA A 10 20.54 8.54 -3.24
N LEU A 11 21.00 7.44 -2.63
CA LEU A 11 20.98 6.11 -3.24
C LEU A 11 19.55 5.62 -3.47
N ILE A 12 18.69 5.68 -2.44
CA ILE A 12 17.28 5.30 -2.55
C ILE A 12 16.57 6.18 -3.58
N GLY A 13 16.84 7.49 -3.58
CA GLY A 13 16.31 8.43 -4.57
C GLY A 13 16.72 8.05 -5.99
N THR A 14 17.97 7.66 -6.19
CA THR A 14 18.48 7.21 -7.50
C THR A 14 17.82 5.92 -7.96
N VAL A 15 17.72 4.90 -7.09
CA VAL A 15 17.02 3.65 -7.40
C VAL A 15 15.55 3.91 -7.72
N ALA A 16 14.88 4.76 -6.95
CA ALA A 16 13.50 5.14 -7.20
C ALA A 16 13.33 5.90 -8.53
N LEU A 17 14.29 6.74 -8.92
CA LEU A 17 14.29 7.42 -10.22
C LEU A 17 14.39 6.43 -11.38
N VAL A 18 15.22 5.40 -11.27
CA VAL A 18 15.38 4.38 -12.33
C VAL A 18 14.16 3.48 -12.43
N VAL A 19 13.67 2.96 -11.30
CA VAL A 19 12.58 1.98 -11.26
C VAL A 19 11.23 2.61 -11.57
N LEU A 20 10.94 3.75 -10.94
CA LEU A 20 9.64 4.41 -11.05
C LEU A 20 9.63 5.45 -12.19
N GLY A 21 10.79 6.03 -12.50
CA GLY A 21 10.93 7.12 -13.46
C GLY A 21 10.83 8.51 -12.81
N PRO A 22 11.60 9.51 -13.29
CA PRO A 22 11.60 10.88 -12.76
C PRO A 22 10.25 11.58 -12.82
N GLU A 23 9.41 11.23 -13.78
CA GLU A 23 8.09 11.83 -13.95
C GLU A 23 7.07 11.33 -12.91
N ARG A 24 7.29 10.15 -12.35
CA ARG A 24 6.31 9.45 -11.49
C ARG A 24 6.63 9.58 -10.00
N LEU A 25 7.90 9.72 -9.64
CA LEU A 25 8.36 10.02 -8.27
C LEU A 25 7.62 11.19 -7.59
N PRO A 26 7.49 12.38 -8.21
CA PRO A 26 6.82 13.51 -7.57
C PRO A 26 5.33 13.23 -7.32
N ARG A 27 4.71 12.37 -8.13
CA ARG A 27 3.32 11.98 -7.94
C ARG A 27 3.13 11.08 -6.72
N VAL A 28 4.01 10.09 -6.55
CA VAL A 28 3.98 9.19 -5.38
C VAL A 28 4.35 9.94 -4.10
N ALA A 29 5.37 10.80 -4.13
CA ALA A 29 5.75 11.61 -2.98
C ALA A 29 4.59 12.49 -2.48
N ARG A 30 3.80 13.08 -3.39
CA ARG A 30 2.58 13.83 -3.04
C ARG A 30 1.54 12.95 -2.37
N THR A 31 1.26 11.76 -2.91
CA THR A 31 0.28 10.84 -2.32
C THR A 31 0.70 10.36 -0.93
N VAL A 32 1.95 9.94 -0.77
CA VAL A 32 2.51 9.53 0.52
C VAL A 32 2.52 10.71 1.50
N GLY A 33 2.89 11.91 1.04
CA GLY A 33 2.88 13.13 1.85
C GLY A 33 1.49 13.51 2.36
N GLU A 34 0.46 13.39 1.52
CA GLU A 34 -0.93 13.62 1.94
C GLU A 34 -1.38 12.64 3.02
N TRP A 35 -0.97 11.37 2.91
CA TRP A 35 -1.32 10.32 3.88
C TRP A 35 -0.56 10.50 5.19
N ALA A 36 0.74 10.74 5.12
CA ALA A 36 1.58 11.04 6.27
C ALA A 36 1.08 12.30 7.01
N GLY A 37 0.72 13.35 6.28
CA GLY A 37 0.17 14.58 6.86
C GLY A 37 -1.17 14.37 7.56
N LYS A 38 -2.05 13.52 7.01
CA LYS A 38 -3.30 13.13 7.68
C LYS A 38 -3.04 12.32 8.94
N ALA A 39 -2.14 11.33 8.88
CA ALA A 39 -1.78 10.51 10.03
C ALA A 39 -1.17 11.37 11.15
N GLN A 40 -0.26 12.29 10.82
CA GLN A 40 0.33 13.22 11.78
C GLN A 40 -0.73 14.08 12.47
N ARG A 41 -1.74 14.57 11.74
CA ARG A 41 -2.86 15.32 12.32
C ARG A 41 -3.70 14.47 13.27
N TYR A 42 -4.01 13.23 12.89
CA TYR A 42 -4.72 12.28 13.75
C TYR A 42 -3.94 12.00 15.04
N VAL A 43 -2.65 11.73 14.93
CA VAL A 43 -1.78 11.50 16.09
C VAL A 43 -1.72 12.74 16.98
N ALA A 44 -1.65 13.94 16.40
CA ALA A 44 -1.65 15.18 17.17
C ALA A 44 -2.97 15.38 17.95
N GLN A 45 -4.11 15.05 17.34
CA GLN A 45 -5.43 15.15 17.96
C GLN A 45 -5.62 14.10 19.06
N VAL A 46 -5.24 12.85 18.80
CA VAL A 46 -5.28 11.79 19.82
C VAL A 46 -4.33 12.12 20.98
N LYS A 47 -3.14 12.66 20.70
CA LYS A 47 -2.21 13.10 21.75
C LYS A 47 -2.78 14.25 22.58
N SER A 48 -3.54 15.18 21.98
CA SER A 48 -4.19 16.27 22.72
C SER A 48 -5.34 15.79 23.60
N ASP A 49 -6.09 14.81 23.14
CA ASP A 49 -7.22 14.22 23.89
C ASP A 49 -6.68 13.36 25.05
N ILE A 50 -5.70 12.50 24.77
CA ILE A 50 -5.01 11.68 25.78
C ILE A 50 -4.33 12.55 26.86
N ASN A 51 -3.62 13.63 26.48
CA ASN A 51 -3.00 14.52 27.47
C ASN A 51 -4.03 15.27 28.34
N ARG A 52 -5.30 15.32 27.93
CA ARG A 52 -6.38 15.96 28.69
C ARG A 52 -7.07 15.00 29.65
N GLU A 53 -7.13 13.72 29.32
CA GLU A 53 -7.79 12.68 30.12
C GLU A 53 -6.85 11.84 31.01
N VAL A 54 -5.53 11.80 30.77
CA VAL A 54 -4.65 10.82 31.45
C VAL A 54 -3.96 11.36 32.72
N GLU A 55 -4.29 10.75 33.87
CA GLU A 55 -3.45 10.76 35.07
C GLU A 55 -2.11 10.06 34.81
N PHE A 56 -1.01 10.58 35.37
CA PHE A 56 0.39 10.17 35.15
C PHE A 56 0.72 8.65 35.25
N ALA A 57 -0.20 7.81 35.76
CA ALA A 57 0.00 6.37 35.90
C ALA A 57 -0.11 5.58 34.58
N ASP A 58 -1.00 5.96 33.66
CA ASP A 58 -1.20 5.21 32.41
C ASP A 58 -0.17 5.57 31.33
N LEU A 59 0.39 6.78 31.38
CA LEU A 59 1.53 7.19 30.54
C LEU A 59 2.77 6.32 30.78
N LYS A 60 2.99 5.89 32.03
CA LYS A 60 4.12 5.04 32.42
C LYS A 60 3.96 3.63 31.84
N LYS A 61 2.75 3.06 31.91
CA LYS A 61 2.41 1.78 31.27
C LYS A 61 2.57 1.82 29.76
N LEU A 62 2.04 2.84 29.08
CA LEU A 62 2.21 2.97 27.63
C LEU A 62 3.69 3.16 27.23
N GLN A 63 4.46 3.90 28.03
CA GLN A 63 5.88 4.06 27.77
C GLN A 63 6.64 2.75 27.94
N ASP A 64 6.34 1.97 28.97
CA ASP A 64 6.96 0.67 29.22
C ASP A 64 6.59 -0.34 28.12
N GLU A 65 5.33 -0.39 27.70
CA GLU A 65 4.84 -1.24 26.60
C GLU A 65 5.47 -0.86 25.25
N ALA A 66 5.56 0.44 24.95
CA ALA A 66 6.26 0.92 23.75
C ALA A 66 7.75 0.60 23.77
N ARG A 67 8.39 0.63 24.94
CA ARG A 67 9.81 0.26 25.12
C ARG A 67 10.03 -1.23 24.89
N GLU A 68 9.10 -2.05 25.34
CA GLU A 68 9.11 -3.50 25.14
C GLU A 68 8.90 -3.87 23.67
N VAL A 69 7.93 -3.23 22.99
CA VAL A 69 7.73 -3.38 21.55
C VAL A 69 8.98 -2.95 20.78
N ALA A 70 9.58 -1.81 21.12
CA ALA A 70 10.81 -1.35 20.48
C ALA A 70 11.97 -2.36 20.62
N ARG A 71 12.17 -2.94 21.83
CA ARG A 71 13.18 -4.00 22.03
C ARG A 71 12.87 -5.27 21.25
N SER A 72 11.60 -5.67 21.18
CA SER A 72 11.19 -6.85 20.41
C SER A 72 11.45 -6.67 18.92
N ILE A 73 11.24 -5.46 18.39
CA ILE A 73 11.54 -5.10 17.00
C ILE A 73 13.06 -5.10 16.81
N GLU A 74 13.84 -4.49 17.69
CA GLU A 74 15.30 -4.47 17.60
C GLU A 74 15.89 -5.89 17.59
N THR A 75 15.42 -6.77 18.48
CA THR A 75 15.84 -8.18 18.54
C THR A 75 15.44 -8.95 17.27
N SER A 76 14.23 -8.71 16.77
CA SER A 76 13.73 -9.35 15.54
C SER A 76 14.48 -8.87 14.30
N VAL A 77 14.73 -7.55 14.20
CA VAL A 77 15.49 -6.95 13.11
C VAL A 77 16.93 -7.45 13.13
N GLN A 78 17.56 -7.54 14.29
CA GLN A 78 18.94 -8.01 14.41
C GLN A 78 19.09 -9.50 14.04
N GLY A 79 18.14 -10.35 14.43
CA GLY A 79 18.08 -11.76 14.01
C GLY A 79 17.81 -11.93 12.50
N ASN A 80 16.94 -11.09 11.95
CA ASN A 80 16.63 -11.07 10.51
C ASN A 80 17.79 -10.49 9.68
N MET A 81 18.52 -9.50 10.20
CA MET A 81 19.66 -8.89 9.52
C MET A 81 20.82 -9.87 9.42
N ALA A 82 21.10 -10.66 10.46
CA ALA A 82 22.16 -11.67 10.44
C ALA A 82 21.91 -12.77 9.40
N SER A 83 20.67 -13.23 9.27
CA SER A 83 20.27 -14.22 8.26
C SER A 83 20.23 -13.62 6.85
N PHE A 84 19.83 -12.35 6.72
CA PHE A 84 19.84 -11.62 5.45
C PHE A 84 21.26 -11.34 4.96
N GLN A 85 22.19 -10.98 5.86
CA GLN A 85 23.61 -10.75 5.54
C GLN A 85 24.25 -12.03 4.97
N ALA A 86 23.98 -13.19 5.58
CA ALA A 86 24.47 -14.48 5.09
C ALA A 86 23.90 -14.86 3.71
N GLY A 87 22.63 -14.51 3.45
CA GLY A 87 21.98 -14.67 2.14
C GLY A 87 22.53 -13.71 1.07
N ILE A 88 22.85 -12.48 1.45
CA ILE A 88 23.47 -11.50 0.55
C ILE A 88 24.90 -11.93 0.21
N ASP A 89 25.72 -12.31 1.20
CA ASP A 89 27.12 -12.68 0.95
C ASP A 89 27.23 -13.91 0.01
N SER A 90 26.32 -14.88 0.13
CA SER A 90 26.25 -16.03 -0.78
C SER A 90 25.75 -15.64 -2.18
N THR A 91 24.84 -14.67 -2.28
CA THR A 91 24.35 -14.14 -3.56
C THR A 91 25.42 -13.29 -4.26
N VAL A 92 26.12 -12.42 -3.54
CA VAL A 92 27.22 -11.61 -4.07
C VAL A 92 28.38 -12.52 -4.51
N LYS A 93 28.71 -13.55 -3.74
CA LYS A 93 29.76 -14.51 -4.07
C LYS A 93 29.44 -15.33 -5.33
N SER A 94 28.18 -15.75 -5.52
CA SER A 94 27.74 -16.47 -6.72
C SER A 94 27.65 -15.57 -7.95
N LEU A 95 27.26 -14.30 -7.79
CA LEU A 95 27.29 -13.31 -8.86
C LEU A 95 28.73 -13.01 -9.29
N ASN A 96 29.66 -12.79 -8.36
CA ASN A 96 31.06 -12.51 -8.69
C ASN A 96 31.72 -13.67 -9.45
N THR A 97 31.45 -14.92 -9.07
CA THR A 97 31.94 -16.10 -9.81
C THR A 97 31.32 -16.26 -11.20
N GLY A 98 30.15 -15.67 -11.45
CA GLY A 98 29.47 -15.69 -12.75
C GLY A 98 29.99 -14.65 -13.74
N PHE A 99 30.79 -13.68 -13.30
CA PHE A 99 31.36 -12.63 -14.16
C PHE A 99 32.82 -12.90 -14.59
N ASP A 100 33.48 -13.93 -14.04
CA ASP A 100 34.88 -14.28 -14.31
C ASP A 100 35.10 -15.20 -15.53
N ASP A 101 34.06 -15.48 -16.35
CA ASP A 101 34.17 -16.32 -17.55
C ASP A 101 34.02 -15.50 -18.85
N PRO A 102 35.12 -14.90 -19.37
CA PRO A 102 35.10 -14.08 -20.59
C PRO A 102 35.02 -14.90 -21.90
N ALA A 103 34.90 -16.23 -21.84
CA ALA A 103 34.99 -17.10 -23.03
C ALA A 103 33.67 -17.30 -23.81
N ALA A 104 32.51 -16.90 -23.27
CA ALA A 104 31.21 -17.16 -23.90
C ALA A 104 30.57 -15.96 -24.62
N ALA A 105 31.23 -14.79 -24.65
CA ALA A 105 30.63 -13.55 -25.17
C ALA A 105 30.71 -13.37 -26.71
N ASN A 106 31.33 -14.28 -27.45
CA ASN A 106 31.61 -14.11 -28.90
C ASN A 106 31.01 -15.18 -29.81
N ALA A 107 29.83 -15.71 -29.48
CA ALA A 107 29.06 -16.55 -30.40
C ALA A 107 27.62 -16.04 -30.53
N SER A 108 27.48 -14.88 -31.16
CA SER A 108 26.19 -14.39 -31.66
C SER A 108 26.29 -14.25 -33.17
N THR A 109 25.91 -15.30 -33.89
CA THR A 109 25.58 -15.24 -35.32
C THR A 109 24.42 -14.26 -35.51
N PRO A 110 24.41 -13.41 -36.54
CA PRO A 110 23.28 -12.54 -36.81
C PRO A 110 22.09 -13.42 -37.20
N ALA A 111 21.07 -13.46 -36.34
CA ALA A 111 19.78 -14.02 -36.71
C ALA A 111 19.13 -13.05 -37.71
N ASP A 112 18.87 -13.57 -38.89
CA ASP A 112 18.03 -12.95 -39.92
C ASP A 112 16.63 -12.70 -39.35
N HIS A 113 16.33 -11.46 -39.01
CA HIS A 113 15.01 -11.03 -38.56
C HIS A 113 14.23 -10.50 -39.77
N SER A 114 13.80 -11.43 -40.63
CA SER A 114 12.79 -11.17 -41.65
C SER A 114 11.42 -10.95 -40.98
N TRP A 115 10.94 -9.71 -40.98
CA TRP A 115 9.60 -9.33 -40.52
C TRP A 115 8.54 -9.57 -41.61
N GLU A 116 8.46 -10.79 -42.14
CA GLU A 116 7.37 -11.21 -43.01
C GLU A 116 6.58 -12.37 -42.40
N GLY A 117 5.30 -12.10 -42.13
CA GLY A 117 4.29 -13.14 -41.98
C GLY A 117 3.98 -13.56 -40.55
N THR A 118 2.95 -12.97 -39.96
CA THR A 118 1.76 -13.71 -39.47
C THR A 118 0.72 -12.70 -39.01
N GLY A 119 -0.43 -12.70 -39.68
CA GLY A 119 -1.56 -11.84 -39.33
C GLY A 119 -2.05 -12.12 -37.92
N GLN A 120 -1.79 -11.20 -36.99
CA GLN A 120 -2.33 -11.29 -35.63
C GLN A 120 -3.76 -10.75 -35.64
N THR A 121 -4.73 -11.65 -35.60
CA THR A 121 -6.14 -11.32 -35.34
C THR A 121 -6.31 -11.02 -33.85
N TRP A 122 -6.71 -9.78 -33.53
CA TRP A 122 -6.94 -9.34 -32.16
C TRP A 122 -8.18 -10.03 -31.57
N THR A 123 -7.98 -11.01 -30.69
CA THR A 123 -9.08 -11.64 -29.95
C THR A 123 -9.42 -10.80 -28.72
N ASN A 124 -10.60 -10.18 -28.76
CA ASN A 124 -11.09 -9.31 -27.70
C ASN A 124 -11.57 -10.15 -26.50
N HIS A 125 -10.72 -10.34 -25.49
CA HIS A 125 -11.10 -11.05 -24.27
C HIS A 125 -11.93 -10.14 -23.35
N ARG A 126 -13.23 -10.42 -23.26
CA ARG A 126 -14.13 -9.77 -22.30
C ARG A 126 -14.18 -10.62 -21.04
N PHE A 127 -13.55 -10.13 -19.97
CA PHE A 127 -13.57 -10.80 -18.67
C PHE A 127 -14.96 -10.75 -18.03
N GLU A 128 -15.38 -11.86 -17.41
CA GLU A 128 -16.59 -11.89 -16.60
C GLU A 128 -16.41 -11.06 -15.33
N ARG A 129 -17.40 -10.21 -15.01
CA ARG A 129 -17.35 -9.35 -13.84
C ARG A 129 -17.44 -10.21 -12.58
N ARG A 130 -16.32 -10.34 -11.86
CA ARG A 130 -16.23 -10.93 -10.50
C ARG A 130 -16.85 -10.06 -9.39
N PHE A 131 -17.70 -9.09 -9.76
CA PHE A 131 -18.36 -8.24 -8.78
C PHE A 131 -19.68 -8.87 -8.37
N LYS A 132 -19.75 -9.33 -7.12
CA LYS A 132 -21.01 -9.68 -6.47
C LYS A 132 -21.57 -8.39 -5.86
N PRO A 133 -22.65 -7.80 -6.40
CA PRO A 133 -23.26 -6.65 -5.77
C PRO A 133 -23.66 -7.03 -4.34
N GLY A 134 -23.24 -6.22 -3.37
CA GLY A 134 -23.68 -6.38 -1.99
C GLY A 134 -25.19 -6.13 -1.84
N PRO A 135 -25.78 -6.53 -0.70
CA PRO A 135 -27.19 -6.34 -0.45
C PRO A 135 -27.54 -4.86 -0.53
N THR A 136 -28.71 -4.58 -1.10
CA THR A 136 -29.15 -3.19 -1.25
C THR A 136 -29.47 -2.59 0.12
N VAL A 137 -29.40 -1.26 0.24
CA VAL A 137 -29.76 -0.56 1.49
C VAL A 137 -31.18 -0.93 1.96
N TYR A 138 -32.08 -1.22 1.02
CA TYR A 138 -33.44 -1.67 1.29
C TYR A 138 -33.49 -3.08 1.90
N GLU A 139 -32.64 -3.97 1.42
CA GLU A 139 -32.52 -5.35 1.92
C GLU A 139 -31.94 -5.37 3.34
N LEU A 140 -30.92 -4.55 3.61
CA LEU A 140 -30.37 -4.38 4.96
C LEU A 140 -31.38 -3.76 5.93
N ALA A 141 -32.20 -2.81 5.47
CA ALA A 141 -33.26 -2.24 6.28
C ALA A 141 -34.30 -3.29 6.69
N GLN A 142 -34.66 -4.18 5.75
CA GLN A 142 -35.56 -5.30 6.03
C GLN A 142 -34.93 -6.33 7.00
N GLU A 143 -33.63 -6.61 6.84
CA GLU A 143 -32.88 -7.50 7.75
C GLU A 143 -32.88 -6.94 9.18
N ILE A 144 -32.62 -5.64 9.32
CA ILE A 144 -32.61 -4.94 10.62
C ILE A 144 -34.01 -4.94 11.25
N GLU A 145 -35.06 -4.69 10.48
CA GLU A 145 -36.44 -4.79 10.99
C GLU A 145 -36.80 -6.21 11.44
N ARG A 146 -36.35 -7.23 10.71
CA ARG A 146 -36.58 -8.63 11.06
C ARG A 146 -35.88 -9.00 12.37
N LEU A 147 -34.63 -8.58 12.53
CA LEU A 147 -33.85 -8.77 13.76
C LEU A 147 -34.43 -8.00 14.95
N LYS A 148 -34.90 -6.76 14.72
CA LYS A 148 -35.56 -5.96 15.76
C LYS A 148 -36.84 -6.61 16.27
N ARG A 149 -37.67 -7.19 15.40
CA ARG A 149 -38.87 -7.92 15.81
C ARG A 149 -38.54 -9.15 16.67
N GLN A 150 -37.42 -9.82 16.41
CA GLN A 150 -36.99 -10.96 17.22
C GLN A 150 -36.49 -10.53 18.62
N LEU A 151 -35.90 -9.34 18.74
CA LEU A 151 -35.32 -8.85 20.01
C LEU A 151 -36.26 -7.94 20.82
N ALA A 152 -37.50 -7.68 20.38
CA ALA A 152 -38.47 -6.80 21.07
C ALA A 152 -37.89 -5.41 21.45
N VAL A 153 -37.00 -4.87 20.63
CA VAL A 153 -36.32 -3.59 20.90
C VAL A 153 -37.28 -2.42 20.60
N PRO A 154 -37.45 -1.45 21.53
CA PRO A 154 -38.29 -0.27 21.29
C PRO A 154 -37.75 0.57 20.13
N ASP A 155 -38.63 1.00 19.24
CA ASP A 155 -38.24 1.82 18.08
C ASP A 155 -37.94 3.26 18.50
N THR A 156 -36.66 3.54 18.77
CA THR A 156 -36.16 4.90 18.97
C THR A 156 -35.80 5.52 17.61
N SER A 157 -36.76 5.61 16.69
CA SER A 157 -36.55 6.24 15.37
C SER A 157 -37.00 7.70 15.40
N GLY A 158 -36.11 8.59 15.86
CA GLY A 158 -36.22 10.02 15.56
C GLY A 158 -35.95 10.28 14.07
N PRO A 159 -36.46 11.39 13.50
CA PRO A 159 -36.32 11.67 12.07
C PRO A 159 -34.84 11.92 11.74
N LEU A 160 -34.19 10.90 11.18
CA LEU A 160 -32.83 11.04 10.67
C LEU A 160 -32.86 12.00 9.48
N ARG A 161 -32.34 13.22 9.69
CA ARG A 161 -32.07 14.19 8.62
C ARG A 161 -30.98 13.62 7.70
N HIS A 162 -31.38 12.78 6.76
CA HIS A 162 -30.51 12.32 5.70
C HIS A 162 -30.17 13.51 4.79
N LYS A 163 -29.00 14.12 5.02
CA LYS A 163 -28.37 14.94 3.99
C LYS A 163 -28.04 14.01 2.83
N ARG A 164 -28.88 14.02 1.80
CA ARG A 164 -28.64 13.29 0.55
C ARG A 164 -27.24 13.66 0.06
N ALA A 165 -26.36 12.68 -0.06
CA ALA A 165 -25.03 12.90 -0.60
C ALA A 165 -25.16 13.49 -2.01
N PRO A 166 -24.35 14.50 -2.37
CA PRO A 166 -24.37 15.05 -3.72
C PRO A 166 -24.06 13.94 -4.71
N ARG A 167 -24.97 13.71 -5.65
CA ARG A 167 -24.80 12.70 -6.70
C ARG A 167 -23.55 13.07 -7.49
N ALA A 168 -22.58 12.14 -7.52
CA ALA A 168 -21.37 12.29 -8.30
C ALA A 168 -21.75 12.59 -9.77
N ARG A 169 -21.26 13.70 -10.32
CA ARG A 169 -21.40 13.98 -11.75
C ARG A 169 -20.56 12.95 -12.49
N ILE A 170 -21.23 11.94 -13.03
CA ILE A 170 -20.59 10.96 -13.91
C ILE A 170 -20.26 11.69 -15.21
N ASN A 171 -18.98 12.03 -15.38
CA ASN A 171 -18.48 12.59 -16.63
C ASN A 171 -18.45 11.48 -17.68
N ARG A 172 -19.55 11.30 -18.41
CA ARG A 172 -19.57 10.39 -19.56
C ARG A 172 -18.97 11.11 -20.75
N VAL A 173 -17.86 10.58 -21.26
CA VAL A 173 -17.21 11.03 -22.49
C VAL A 173 -18.25 11.01 -23.62
N ARG A 174 -18.55 12.19 -24.16
CA ARG A 174 -19.45 12.35 -25.30
C ARG A 174 -18.70 11.92 -26.56
N ILE A 175 -18.91 10.68 -26.99
CA ILE A 175 -18.41 10.20 -28.28
C ILE A 175 -19.21 10.92 -29.37
N ARG A 176 -18.56 11.78 -30.15
CA ARG A 176 -19.14 12.29 -31.41
C ARG A 176 -18.95 11.22 -32.47
N ARG A 177 -20.03 10.93 -33.18
CA ARG A 177 -20.08 10.01 -34.31
C ARG A 177 -19.78 10.77 -35.59
#